data_AF-A0AAD7K0J2-F1
#
_entry.id   AF-A0AAD7K0J2-F1
#
_cell.length_a   1.000
_cell.length_b   1.000
_cell.length_c   1.000
_cell.angle_alpha   90.00
_cell.angle_beta   90.00
_cell.angle_gamma   90.00
#
_symmetry.space_group_name_H-M   'P 1'
#
loop_
_entity.id
_entity.type
_entity.pdbx_description
1 polymer ?
#
loop_
_entity_poly.entity_id
_entity_poly.type
_entity_poly.pdbx_seq_one_letter_code
_entity_poly.pdbx_strand_id
1 'polypeptide(L)'
;MSTQTARPSHPCLSENNPAPSSAQQPGLKADVRHFTVTGDSIFSDYPYHIAGPSKGKLFLIPYYEITGLGPPPDDLTGSTAGDVYLDLSPEQYAAYGRIADGTWKRWYDPQPGHKTDDIIVKHPHFRGRLLWASDARGVSWFVSTTVASNQLRAKERGAISQEAPKTEETRWREASGLIDVALSAREACEATAAASNPGPRAARLSSPLSPPFESREPSPAFGMPSQVLGKRKRGRQLEHFELNDSIEQLKDAKAVLSDEIAVLQKQLDLSLQESDAEQMVFTGWVEKVIQAGLKSQCYTTQDGLDPSVREYCALQAELAADEAECSKEESILEDVQISLGLAISEHKKLKQSSGKR
;
A
#
# COMPACT_ATOMS: atom_id res chain seq x y z
N MET A 1 31.64 -5.37 -43.74
CA MET A 1 30.27 -4.82 -43.68
C MET A 1 29.56 -5.50 -42.53
N SER A 2 29.40 -4.83 -41.40
CA SER A 2 28.69 -5.39 -40.24
C SER A 2 27.21 -5.40 -40.57
N THR A 3 26.62 -6.59 -40.71
CA THR A 3 25.18 -6.77 -40.79
C THR A 3 24.60 -6.25 -39.47
N GLN A 4 24.05 -5.04 -39.51
CA GLN A 4 23.26 -4.48 -38.43
C GLN A 4 22.08 -5.44 -38.26
N THR A 5 22.18 -6.36 -37.30
CA THR A 5 21.08 -7.26 -36.93
C THR A 5 19.90 -6.36 -36.63
N ALA A 6 18.88 -6.43 -37.49
CA ALA A 6 17.64 -5.69 -37.33
C ALA A 6 17.19 -5.89 -35.88
N ARG A 7 17.10 -4.79 -35.12
CA ARG A 7 16.61 -4.86 -33.75
C ARG A 7 15.29 -5.64 -33.80
N PRO A 8 15.10 -6.65 -32.94
CA PRO A 8 13.83 -7.36 -32.90
C PRO A 8 12.75 -6.29 -32.81
N SER A 9 11.83 -6.30 -33.78
CA SER A 9 10.68 -5.43 -33.83
C SER A 9 9.81 -5.80 -32.64
N HIS A 10 10.15 -5.25 -31.46
CA HIS A 10 9.19 -5.24 -30.38
C HIS A 10 8.05 -4.36 -30.85
N PRO A 11 6.83 -4.71 -30.50
CA PRO A 11 5.74 -3.78 -30.57
C PRO A 11 5.93 -2.76 -29.45
N CYS A 12 6.83 -1.82 -29.70
CA CYS A 12 6.44 -0.44 -29.50
C CYS A 12 5.01 -0.30 -30.05
N LEU A 13 4.21 0.49 -29.34
CA LEU A 13 2.97 1.08 -29.84
C LEU A 13 3.29 1.92 -31.09
N SER A 14 3.75 1.26 -32.14
CA SER A 14 3.91 1.76 -33.47
C SER A 14 2.53 1.72 -34.09
N GLU A 15 2.30 2.56 -35.09
CA GLU A 15 1.06 2.58 -35.86
C GLU A 15 0.64 1.18 -36.37
N ASN A 16 1.57 0.22 -36.44
CA ASN A 16 1.34 -1.13 -36.92
C ASN A 16 0.99 -2.16 -35.83
N ASN A 17 1.04 -1.82 -34.54
CA ASN A 17 0.61 -2.76 -33.50
C ASN A 17 -0.86 -2.49 -33.16
N PRO A 18 -1.81 -3.35 -33.58
CA PRO A 18 -3.21 -3.14 -33.27
C PRO A 18 -3.43 -3.18 -31.76
N ALA A 19 -4.41 -2.41 -31.29
CA ALA A 19 -4.84 -2.48 -29.90
C ALA A 19 -5.22 -3.93 -29.53
N PRO A 20 -4.86 -4.40 -28.33
CA PRO A 20 -5.19 -5.74 -27.89
C PRO A 20 -6.68 -6.04 -28.02
N SER A 21 -6.99 -7.23 -28.53
CA SER A 21 -8.38 -7.67 -28.74
C SER A 21 -8.52 -9.17 -28.58
N SER A 22 -9.73 -9.60 -28.19
CA SER A 22 -10.12 -10.99 -27.98
C SER A 22 -11.50 -11.22 -28.56
N ALA A 23 -11.72 -12.39 -29.18
CA ALA A 23 -13.04 -12.84 -29.60
C ALA A 23 -13.80 -13.51 -28.44
N GLN A 24 -13.10 -14.17 -27.52
CA GLN A 24 -13.69 -14.78 -26.31
C GLN A 24 -14.26 -13.74 -25.34
N GLN A 25 -13.58 -12.59 -25.20
CA GLN A 25 -14.02 -11.47 -24.38
C GLN A 25 -14.16 -10.22 -25.26
N PRO A 26 -15.27 -10.05 -25.99
CA PRO A 26 -15.50 -8.84 -26.76
C PRO A 26 -15.64 -7.64 -25.81
N GLY A 27 -15.07 -6.49 -26.20
CA GLY A 27 -15.18 -5.25 -25.42
C GLY A 27 -14.09 -5.06 -24.35
N LEU A 28 -12.97 -5.80 -24.42
CA LEU A 28 -11.76 -5.45 -23.68
C LEU A 28 -11.39 -3.99 -23.96
N LYS A 29 -11.05 -3.24 -22.90
CA LYS A 29 -10.54 -1.88 -23.03
C LYS A 29 -9.03 -1.92 -22.84
N ALA A 30 -8.30 -1.40 -23.82
CA ALA A 30 -6.84 -1.31 -23.78
C ALA A 30 -6.41 0.15 -23.76
N ASP A 31 -5.87 0.59 -22.63
CA ASP A 31 -5.33 1.92 -22.44
C ASP A 31 -3.79 1.89 -22.56
N VAL A 32 -3.22 2.92 -23.18
CA VAL A 32 -1.76 3.07 -23.26
C VAL A 32 -1.25 3.73 -21.99
N ARG A 33 -0.38 3.02 -21.26
CA ARG A 33 0.29 3.51 -20.05
C ARG A 33 1.79 3.60 -20.26
N HIS A 34 2.46 4.31 -19.36
CA HIS A 34 3.90 4.47 -19.39
C HIS A 34 4.50 4.25 -18.00
N PHE A 35 5.71 3.70 -17.96
CA PHE A 35 6.56 3.75 -16.78
C PHE A 35 7.90 4.39 -17.13
N THR A 36 8.52 5.05 -16.15
CA THR A 36 9.79 5.77 -16.33
C THR A 36 10.96 4.84 -16.07
N VAL A 37 11.98 4.87 -16.93
CA VAL A 37 13.26 4.16 -16.79
C VAL A 37 14.40 5.16 -16.87
N THR A 38 15.41 4.98 -16.00
CA THR A 38 16.64 5.79 -16.05
C THR A 38 17.55 5.30 -17.17
N GLY A 39 18.24 6.21 -17.84
CA GLY A 39 19.07 5.88 -19.01
C GLY A 39 20.17 4.86 -18.74
N ASP A 40 20.69 4.81 -17.52
CA ASP A 40 21.71 3.82 -17.14
C ASP A 40 21.16 2.38 -17.12
N SER A 41 19.83 2.22 -17.05
CA SER A 41 19.15 0.93 -17.15
C SER A 41 18.83 0.54 -18.59
N ILE A 42 19.15 1.39 -19.57
CA ILE A 42 18.88 1.19 -21.00
C ILE A 42 20.16 0.74 -21.73
N PHE A 43 20.18 -0.52 -22.13
CA PHE A 43 21.14 -1.17 -22.99
C PHE A 43 20.78 -0.91 -24.47
N SER A 44 21.79 -0.95 -25.33
CA SER A 44 21.65 -0.59 -26.75
C SER A 44 20.80 -1.57 -27.58
N ASP A 45 20.47 -2.73 -27.02
CA ASP A 45 19.71 -3.84 -27.60
C ASP A 45 18.28 -3.94 -27.07
N TYR A 46 17.80 -2.97 -26.29
CA TYR A 46 16.41 -2.99 -25.83
C TYR A 46 15.43 -2.95 -27.01
N PRO A 47 14.33 -3.71 -26.90
CA PRO A 47 13.47 -3.94 -28.05
C PRO A 47 12.45 -2.77 -28.19
N TYR A 48 12.32 -1.88 -27.19
CA TYR A 48 11.41 -0.73 -27.19
C TYR A 48 11.91 0.45 -28.03
N HIS A 49 11.00 1.05 -28.81
CA HIS A 49 11.19 2.43 -29.28
C HIS A 49 10.97 3.39 -28.12
N ILE A 50 12.06 3.98 -27.68
CA ILE A 50 12.06 4.92 -26.58
C ILE A 50 11.79 6.30 -27.16
N ALA A 51 10.62 6.89 -26.87
CA ALA A 51 10.38 8.30 -27.15
C ALA A 51 11.47 9.11 -26.43
N GLY A 52 12.07 10.08 -27.14
CA GLY A 52 13.33 10.73 -26.79
C GLY A 52 13.44 11.17 -25.32
N PRO A 53 14.67 11.34 -24.81
CA PRO A 53 14.89 11.56 -23.39
C PRO A 53 14.04 12.72 -22.89
N SER A 54 13.20 12.45 -21.89
CA SER A 54 12.66 13.49 -21.03
C SER A 54 13.85 14.17 -20.35
N LYS A 55 13.74 15.47 -20.03
CA LYS A 55 14.79 16.21 -19.30
C LYS A 55 15.30 15.34 -18.14
N GLY A 56 16.61 15.03 -18.10
CA GLY A 56 17.22 14.26 -17.01
C GLY A 56 17.51 12.76 -17.24
N LYS A 57 17.73 12.29 -18.49
CA LYS A 57 18.00 10.86 -18.80
C LYS A 57 16.87 9.90 -18.37
N LEU A 58 15.64 10.40 -18.27
CA LEU A 58 14.48 9.57 -18.04
C LEU A 58 13.82 9.24 -19.37
N PHE A 59 13.37 8.01 -19.47
CA PHE A 59 12.77 7.45 -20.67
C PHE A 59 11.42 6.86 -20.32
N LEU A 60 10.41 7.15 -21.14
CA LEU A 60 9.06 6.61 -20.98
C LEU A 60 8.94 5.33 -21.79
N ILE A 61 8.63 4.23 -21.10
CA ILE A 61 8.42 2.94 -21.72
C ILE A 61 6.90 2.70 -21.78
N PRO A 62 6.32 2.61 -22.99
CA PRO A 62 4.91 2.32 -23.15
C PRO A 62 4.58 0.85 -22.89
N TYR A 63 3.36 0.59 -22.43
CA TYR A 63 2.74 -0.74 -22.36
C TYR A 63 1.21 -0.60 -22.43
N TYR A 64 0.51 -1.68 -22.78
CA TYR A 64 -0.95 -1.71 -22.67
C TYR A 64 -1.39 -2.13 -21.27
N GLU A 65 -2.30 -1.34 -20.69
CA GLU A 65 -3.14 -1.74 -19.57
C GLU A 65 -4.48 -2.20 -20.15
N ILE A 66 -4.72 -3.50 -20.10
CA ILE A 66 -5.90 -4.15 -20.66
C ILE A 66 -6.84 -4.43 -19.49
N THR A 67 -8.10 -4.04 -19.62
CA THR A 67 -9.13 -4.30 -18.61
C THR A 67 -10.21 -5.18 -19.20
N GLY A 68 -10.62 -6.18 -18.43
CA GLY A 68 -11.61 -7.18 -18.84
C GLY A 68 -12.34 -7.80 -17.66
N LEU A 69 -13.24 -8.74 -17.97
CA LEU A 69 -14.05 -9.46 -16.99
C LEU A 69 -13.68 -10.94 -17.04
N GLY A 70 -12.81 -11.34 -16.12
CA GLY A 70 -12.28 -12.68 -15.98
C GLY A 70 -10.77 -12.71 -16.24
N PRO A 71 -10.13 -13.89 -16.13
CA PRO A 71 -8.72 -14.04 -16.43
C PRO A 71 -8.43 -13.66 -17.90
N PRO A 72 -7.17 -13.30 -18.22
CA PRO A 72 -6.77 -12.99 -19.60
C PRO A 72 -7.16 -14.13 -20.55
N PRO A 73 -7.90 -13.86 -21.64
CA PRO A 73 -8.34 -14.91 -22.55
C PRO A 73 -7.16 -15.42 -23.40
N ASP A 74 -7.18 -16.72 -23.75
CA ASP A 74 -6.10 -17.37 -24.50
C ASP A 74 -5.93 -16.81 -25.92
N ASP A 75 -7.00 -16.27 -26.48
CA ASP A 75 -7.04 -15.65 -27.80
C ASP A 75 -6.71 -14.15 -27.79
N LEU A 76 -6.16 -13.62 -26.68
CA LEU A 76 -5.79 -12.21 -26.58
C LEU A 76 -4.61 -11.87 -27.52
N THR A 77 -4.98 -11.34 -28.69
CA THR A 77 -4.05 -10.88 -29.73
C THR A 77 -3.65 -9.42 -29.52
N GLY A 78 -2.58 -8.96 -30.18
CA GLY A 78 -2.09 -7.57 -30.13
C GLY A 78 -1.33 -7.19 -28.85
N SER A 79 -1.49 -7.97 -27.77
CA SER A 79 -0.72 -7.81 -26.53
C SER A 79 0.62 -8.54 -26.56
N THR A 80 1.61 -8.00 -25.86
CA THR A 80 3.00 -8.47 -25.83
C THR A 80 3.65 -8.42 -24.45
N ALA A 81 4.87 -8.94 -24.37
CA ALA A 81 5.64 -9.02 -23.13
C ALA A 81 5.84 -7.61 -22.51
N GLY A 82 5.40 -7.46 -21.25
CA GLY A 82 5.40 -6.20 -20.51
C GLY A 82 4.02 -5.55 -20.39
N ASP A 83 3.02 -6.01 -21.14
CA ASP A 83 1.65 -5.56 -20.95
C ASP A 83 1.07 -6.05 -19.61
N VAL A 84 0.07 -5.32 -19.15
CA VAL A 84 -0.65 -5.58 -17.90
C VAL A 84 -2.11 -5.85 -18.24
N TYR A 85 -2.69 -6.87 -17.60
CA TYR A 85 -4.11 -7.17 -17.69
C TYR A 85 -4.73 -7.08 -16.29
N LEU A 86 -5.86 -6.38 -16.17
CA LEU A 86 -6.64 -6.21 -14.95
C LEU A 86 -7.99 -6.92 -15.14
N ASP A 87 -8.20 -7.95 -14.33
CA ASP A 87 -9.49 -8.60 -14.18
C ASP A 87 -10.34 -7.77 -13.21
N LEU A 88 -11.41 -7.17 -13.74
CA LEU A 88 -12.35 -6.35 -12.99
C LEU A 88 -13.62 -7.12 -12.60
N SER A 89 -13.59 -8.45 -12.67
CA SER A 89 -14.72 -9.28 -12.23
C SER A 89 -15.08 -8.95 -10.79
N PRO A 90 -16.38 -8.81 -10.48
CA PRO A 90 -16.84 -8.72 -9.10
C PRO A 90 -16.25 -9.88 -8.29
N GLU A 91 -15.75 -9.57 -7.08
CA GLU A 91 -15.16 -10.53 -6.14
C GLU A 91 -13.77 -11.11 -6.50
N GLN A 92 -13.27 -10.89 -7.72
CA GLN A 92 -12.03 -11.51 -8.18
C GLN A 92 -11.06 -10.52 -8.84
N TYR A 93 -10.93 -9.33 -8.24
CA TYR A 93 -9.97 -8.33 -8.73
C TYR A 93 -8.55 -8.93 -8.76
N ALA A 94 -7.95 -8.99 -9.94
CA ALA A 94 -6.64 -9.59 -10.14
C ALA A 94 -5.83 -8.84 -11.20
N ALA A 95 -4.53 -8.73 -10.98
CA ALA A 95 -3.59 -8.18 -11.95
C ALA A 95 -2.71 -9.29 -12.54
N TYR A 96 -2.40 -9.17 -13.81
CA TYR A 96 -1.53 -10.09 -14.54
C TYR A 96 -0.49 -9.28 -15.32
N GLY A 97 0.73 -9.78 -15.40
CA GLY A 97 1.75 -9.24 -16.30
C GLY A 97 2.12 -10.27 -17.35
N ARG A 98 2.24 -9.84 -18.62
CA ARG A 98 2.68 -10.70 -19.71
C ARG A 98 4.19 -10.83 -19.67
N ILE A 99 4.69 -12.05 -19.46
CA ILE A 99 6.12 -12.32 -19.27
C ILE A 99 6.82 -12.66 -20.61
N ALA A 100 8.12 -12.96 -20.55
CA ALA A 100 8.98 -13.02 -21.74
C ALA A 100 8.62 -14.15 -22.72
N ASP A 101 8.03 -15.24 -22.23
CA ASP A 101 7.55 -16.35 -23.06
C ASP A 101 6.16 -16.08 -23.69
N GLY A 102 5.58 -14.91 -23.43
CA GLY A 102 4.28 -14.50 -23.93
C GLY A 102 3.09 -14.97 -23.08
N THR A 103 3.32 -15.70 -21.99
CA THR A 103 2.27 -16.14 -21.06
C THR A 103 1.89 -15.04 -20.06
N TRP A 104 0.69 -15.15 -19.50
CA TRP A 104 0.21 -14.27 -18.44
C TRP A 104 0.55 -14.85 -17.08
N LYS A 105 1.30 -14.10 -16.27
CA LYS A 105 1.57 -14.46 -14.88
C LYS A 105 0.70 -13.60 -13.95
N ARG A 106 -0.09 -14.24 -13.10
CA ARG A 106 -0.88 -13.56 -12.07
C ARG A 106 0.05 -12.94 -11.03
N TRP A 107 -0.20 -11.68 -10.70
CA TRP A 107 0.39 -11.01 -9.57
C TRP A 107 -0.45 -11.29 -8.33
N TYR A 108 0.25 -11.68 -7.27
CA TYR A 108 -0.36 -11.78 -5.94
C TYR A 108 0.27 -10.72 -5.05
N ASP A 109 -0.53 -10.16 -4.16
CA ASP A 109 -0.01 -9.31 -3.09
C ASP A 109 0.97 -10.15 -2.26
N PRO A 110 2.19 -9.66 -1.95
CA PRO A 110 3.14 -10.37 -1.12
C PRO A 110 2.56 -10.60 0.27
N GLN A 111 2.17 -11.84 0.51
CA GLN A 111 1.71 -12.28 1.82
C GLN A 111 2.90 -12.68 2.71
N PRO A 112 2.77 -12.49 4.04
CA PRO A 112 3.77 -12.97 4.99
C PRO A 112 4.05 -14.46 4.79
N GLY A 113 5.32 -14.82 4.58
CA GLY A 113 5.76 -16.22 4.48
C GLY A 113 5.87 -16.79 3.07
N HIS A 114 5.39 -16.10 2.03
CA HIS A 114 5.66 -16.50 0.65
C HIS A 114 7.02 -15.98 0.17
N LYS A 115 7.79 -16.84 -0.51
CA LYS A 115 9.02 -16.41 -1.19
C LYS A 115 8.64 -15.43 -2.30
N THR A 116 9.21 -14.23 -2.20
CA THR A 116 8.92 -13.09 -3.08
C THR A 116 9.16 -13.39 -4.57
N ASP A 117 10.06 -14.31 -4.89
CA ASP A 117 10.40 -14.64 -6.28
C ASP A 117 9.27 -15.34 -7.06
N ASP A 118 8.42 -16.11 -6.39
CA ASP A 118 7.37 -16.87 -7.06
C ASP A 118 6.12 -16.02 -7.29
N ILE A 119 5.82 -15.13 -6.34
CA ILE A 119 4.63 -14.27 -6.34
C ILE A 119 4.81 -13.04 -7.24
N ILE A 120 6.00 -12.45 -7.23
CA ILE A 120 6.19 -11.17 -7.90
C ILE A 120 6.41 -11.42 -9.39
N VAL A 121 5.64 -10.70 -10.22
CA VAL A 121 5.81 -10.70 -11.67
C VAL A 121 6.96 -9.75 -12.00
N LYS A 122 8.04 -10.30 -12.56
CA LYS A 122 9.22 -9.54 -13.00
C LYS A 122 8.97 -9.04 -14.43
N HIS A 123 9.34 -7.80 -14.71
CA HIS A 123 9.24 -7.27 -16.06
C HIS A 123 10.14 -8.09 -17.00
N PRO A 124 9.67 -8.50 -18.19
CA PRO A 124 10.42 -9.39 -19.09
C PRO A 124 11.75 -8.81 -19.59
N HIS A 125 11.78 -7.50 -19.85
CA HIS A 125 12.95 -6.84 -20.41
C HIS A 125 13.76 -6.02 -19.39
N PHE A 126 13.12 -5.25 -18.50
CA PHE A 126 13.83 -4.39 -17.54
C PHE A 126 14.15 -5.11 -16.21
N ARG A 127 15.43 -5.36 -15.97
CA ARG A 127 15.90 -5.97 -14.71
C ARG A 127 15.54 -5.11 -13.50
N GLY A 128 15.11 -5.76 -12.41
CA GLY A 128 14.75 -5.09 -11.17
C GLY A 128 13.41 -4.36 -11.19
N ARG A 129 12.66 -4.42 -12.31
CA ARG A 129 11.27 -3.95 -12.40
C ARG A 129 10.30 -5.06 -12.05
N LEU A 130 9.34 -4.74 -11.19
CA LEU A 130 8.34 -5.65 -10.65
C LEU A 130 6.95 -5.05 -10.86
N LEU A 131 5.97 -5.88 -11.19
CA LEU A 131 4.58 -5.46 -11.22
C LEU A 131 4.11 -5.19 -9.79
N TRP A 132 3.45 -4.06 -9.57
CA TRP A 132 2.98 -3.66 -8.25
C TRP A 132 1.78 -2.72 -8.35
N ALA A 133 0.92 -2.72 -7.32
CA ALA A 133 -0.21 -1.80 -7.18
C ALA A 133 0.11 -0.70 -6.16
N SER A 134 -0.03 0.57 -6.56
CA SER A 134 0.18 1.73 -5.68
C SER A 134 -1.02 2.67 -5.76
N ASP A 135 -1.42 3.24 -4.62
CA ASP A 135 -2.54 4.18 -4.52
C ASP A 135 -2.45 5.34 -5.54
N ALA A 136 -1.24 5.88 -5.74
CA ALA A 136 -1.05 7.08 -6.56
C ALA A 136 -0.94 6.83 -8.07
N ARG A 137 -0.59 5.60 -8.48
CA ARG A 137 -0.24 5.29 -9.88
C ARG A 137 -0.95 4.07 -10.44
N GLY A 138 -1.86 3.47 -9.67
CA GLY A 138 -2.49 2.21 -10.04
C GLY A 138 -1.50 1.05 -10.13
N VAL A 139 -1.77 0.11 -11.03
CA VAL A 139 -0.93 -1.06 -11.29
C VAL A 139 0.10 -0.71 -12.35
N SER A 140 1.39 -0.83 -12.03
CA SER A 140 2.48 -0.45 -12.94
C SER A 140 3.78 -1.20 -12.63
N TRP A 141 4.85 -0.91 -13.39
CA TRP A 141 6.16 -1.52 -13.27
C TRP A 141 7.11 -0.66 -12.42
N PHE A 142 7.30 -1.05 -11.16
CA PHE A 142 8.09 -0.33 -10.17
C PHE A 142 9.48 -0.95 -9.98
N VAL A 143 10.47 -0.13 -9.58
CA VAL A 143 11.77 -0.65 -9.16
C VAL A 143 11.65 -1.37 -7.82
N SER A 144 12.47 -2.40 -7.60
CA SER A 144 12.43 -3.22 -6.38
C SER A 144 12.55 -2.41 -5.09
N THR A 145 13.35 -1.34 -5.09
CA THR A 145 13.49 -0.44 -3.93
C THR A 145 12.19 0.30 -3.63
N THR A 146 11.49 0.80 -4.64
CA THR A 146 10.17 1.43 -4.48
C THR A 146 9.13 0.43 -4.01
N VAL A 147 9.16 -0.80 -4.52
CA VAL A 147 8.27 -1.87 -4.05
C VAL A 147 8.50 -2.17 -2.58
N ALA A 148 9.76 -2.31 -2.14
CA ALA A 148 10.08 -2.53 -0.73
C ALA A 148 9.61 -1.37 0.17
N SER A 149 9.80 -0.12 -0.26
CA SER A 149 9.30 1.05 0.47
C SER A 149 7.77 1.10 0.51
N ASN A 150 7.09 0.75 -0.59
CA ASN A 150 5.64 0.71 -0.66
C ASN A 150 5.07 -0.41 0.22
N GLN A 151 5.72 -1.58 0.26
CA GLN A 151 5.36 -2.68 1.17
C GLN A 151 5.48 -2.24 2.63
N LEU A 152 6.57 -1.55 3.00
CA LEU A 152 6.74 -1.03 4.35
C LEU A 152 5.62 -0.05 4.71
N ARG A 153 5.32 0.91 3.84
CA ARG A 153 4.22 1.88 4.04
C ARG A 153 2.86 1.20 4.12
N ALA A 154 2.60 0.21 3.27
CA ALA A 154 1.35 -0.55 3.29
C ALA A 154 1.21 -1.35 4.60
N LYS A 155 2.32 -1.89 5.12
CA LYS A 155 2.37 -2.54 6.43
C LYS A 155 2.12 -1.55 7.58
N GLU A 156 2.72 -0.36 7.54
CA GLU A 156 2.52 0.70 8.53
C GLU A 156 1.08 1.21 8.56
N ARG A 157 0.41 1.25 7.40
CA ARG A 157 -1.01 1.60 7.27
C ARG A 157 -1.97 0.46 7.63
N GLY A 158 -1.46 -0.74 7.90
CA GLY A 158 -2.30 -1.92 8.15
C GLY A 158 -3.01 -2.46 6.91
N ALA A 159 -2.63 -2.03 5.70
CA ALA A 159 -3.18 -2.53 4.45
C ALA A 159 -2.68 -3.96 4.14
N ILE A 160 -1.45 -4.28 4.55
CA ILE A 160 -0.93 -5.66 4.53
C ILE A 160 -1.08 -6.22 5.94
N SER A 161 -2.01 -7.15 6.12
CA SER A 161 -2.17 -7.86 7.39
C SER A 161 -0.90 -8.64 7.69
N GLN A 162 -0.37 -8.48 8.91
CA GLN A 162 0.76 -9.28 9.39
C GLN A 162 0.37 -10.73 9.70
N GLU A 163 -0.93 -10.99 9.86
CA GLU A 163 -1.42 -12.34 9.98
C GLU A 163 -1.34 -12.98 8.58
N ALA A 164 -0.46 -13.98 8.44
CA ALA A 164 -0.52 -14.87 7.30
C ALA A 164 -1.99 -15.26 7.12
N PRO A 165 -2.59 -15.08 5.92
CA PRO A 165 -3.96 -15.49 5.74
C PRO A 165 -4.04 -16.93 6.17
N LYS A 166 -4.87 -17.18 7.18
CA LYS A 166 -5.15 -18.53 7.64
C LYS A 166 -5.42 -19.32 6.36
N THR A 167 -4.54 -20.28 6.06
CA THR A 167 -4.69 -21.10 4.86
C THR A 167 -6.11 -21.62 4.86
N GLU A 168 -6.71 -21.82 3.69
CA GLU A 168 -8.09 -22.29 3.59
C GLU A 168 -8.32 -23.53 4.48
N GLU A 169 -7.31 -24.39 4.58
CA GLU A 169 -7.25 -25.53 5.49
C GLU A 169 -7.33 -25.14 6.99
N THR A 170 -6.68 -24.07 7.42
CA THR A 170 -6.75 -23.55 8.80
C THR A 170 -8.13 -22.95 9.07
N ARG A 171 -8.74 -22.25 8.11
CA ARG A 171 -10.13 -21.77 8.22
C ARG A 171 -11.11 -22.93 8.30
N TRP A 172 -10.93 -23.97 7.50
CA TRP A 172 -11.74 -25.19 7.56
C TRP A 172 -11.58 -25.94 8.88
N ARG A 173 -10.37 -26.01 9.46
CA ARG A 173 -10.17 -26.62 10.78
C ARG A 173 -10.83 -25.82 11.91
N GLU A 174 -10.74 -24.50 11.87
CA GLU A 174 -11.43 -23.64 12.85
C GLU A 174 -12.95 -23.74 12.70
N ALA A 175 -13.47 -23.72 11.48
CA ALA A 175 -14.90 -23.92 11.21
C ALA A 175 -15.38 -25.30 11.66
N SER A 176 -14.58 -26.35 11.43
CA SER A 176 -14.89 -27.71 11.89
C SER A 176 -14.89 -27.80 13.41
N GLY A 177 -13.91 -27.16 14.08
CA GLY A 177 -13.89 -27.09 15.55
C GLY A 177 -15.10 -26.36 16.13
N LEU A 178 -15.61 -25.32 15.47
CA LEU A 178 -16.84 -24.63 15.88
C LEU A 178 -18.10 -25.51 15.70
N ILE A 179 -18.13 -26.35 14.65
CA ILE A 179 -19.19 -27.33 14.45
C ILE A 179 -19.18 -28.38 15.58
N ASP A 180 -18.01 -28.89 15.95
CA ASP A 180 -17.88 -29.87 17.04
C ASP A 180 -18.32 -29.29 18.40
N VAL A 181 -17.98 -28.02 18.67
CA VAL A 181 -18.44 -27.30 19.86
C VAL A 181 -19.96 -27.13 19.86
N ALA A 182 -20.54 -26.76 18.71
CA ALA A 182 -21.99 -26.61 18.58
C ALA A 182 -22.74 -27.94 18.75
N LEU A 183 -22.19 -29.04 18.23
CA LEU A 183 -22.73 -30.38 18.41
C LEU A 183 -22.66 -30.84 19.88
N SER A 184 -21.52 -30.64 20.54
CA SER A 184 -21.37 -30.94 21.98
C SER A 184 -22.34 -30.13 22.85
N ALA A 185 -22.52 -28.84 22.55
CA ALA A 185 -23.46 -27.99 23.27
C ALA A 185 -24.92 -28.48 23.10
N ARG A 186 -25.28 -28.93 21.90
CA ARG A 186 -26.61 -29.50 21.62
C ARG A 186 -26.84 -30.79 22.41
N GLU A 187 -25.88 -31.71 22.43
CA GLU A 187 -25.98 -32.95 23.21
C GLU A 187 -26.16 -32.68 24.71
N ALA A 188 -25.44 -31.70 25.26
CA ALA A 188 -25.61 -31.28 26.65
C ALA A 188 -27.01 -30.69 26.93
N CYS A 189 -27.56 -29.92 25.99
CA CYS A 189 -28.93 -29.41 26.08
C CYS A 189 -29.98 -30.54 25.99
N GLU A 190 -29.79 -31.52 25.12
CA GLU A 190 -30.69 -32.68 25.01
C GLU A 190 -30.64 -33.55 26.27
N ALA A 191 -29.45 -33.75 26.86
CA ALA A 191 -29.29 -34.49 28.12
C ALA A 191 -29.97 -33.78 29.31
N THR A 192 -29.87 -32.45 29.38
CA THR A 192 -30.55 -31.65 30.42
C THR A 192 -32.06 -31.59 30.23
N ALA A 193 -32.54 -31.56 28.98
CA ALA A 193 -33.97 -31.66 28.68
C ALA A 193 -34.55 -33.06 29.02
N ALA A 194 -33.78 -34.13 28.80
CA ALA A 194 -34.17 -35.47 29.22
C ALA A 194 -34.23 -35.62 30.75
N ALA A 195 -33.34 -34.95 31.48
CA ALA A 195 -33.34 -34.94 32.94
C ALA A 195 -34.50 -34.14 33.56
N SER A 196 -35.06 -33.17 32.84
CA SER A 196 -36.15 -32.31 33.34
C SER A 196 -37.56 -32.85 33.06
N ASN A 197 -37.68 -33.98 32.37
CA ASN A 197 -38.97 -34.63 32.10
C ASN A 197 -39.09 -35.93 32.91
N PRO A 198 -39.45 -35.86 34.22
CA PRO A 198 -39.69 -37.05 35.02
C PRO A 198 -40.96 -37.73 34.50
N GLY A 199 -40.79 -38.73 33.63
CA GLY A 199 -41.87 -39.67 33.32
C GLY A 199 -42.47 -40.24 34.61
N PRO A 200 -43.76 -40.61 34.61
CA PRO A 200 -44.46 -41.04 35.81
C PRO A 200 -43.75 -42.23 36.45
N ARG A 201 -43.11 -41.94 37.59
CA ARG A 201 -42.35 -42.90 38.40
C ARG A 201 -43.32 -43.95 38.94
N ALA A 202 -43.25 -45.16 38.40
CA ALA A 202 -43.71 -46.35 39.10
C ALA A 202 -42.81 -46.55 40.33
N ALA A 203 -43.43 -46.50 41.51
CA ALA A 203 -42.78 -46.68 42.79
C ALA A 203 -42.12 -48.06 42.88
N ARG A 204 -40.81 -48.10 43.14
CA ARG A 204 -40.18 -49.23 43.83
C ARG A 204 -39.16 -48.73 44.85
N LEU A 205 -39.45 -49.11 46.09
CA LEU A 205 -38.64 -48.98 47.29
C LEU A 205 -37.43 -49.91 47.22
N SER A 206 -36.23 -49.36 47.42
CA SER A 206 -35.12 -50.05 48.08
C SER A 206 -33.93 -49.10 48.23
N SER A 207 -33.70 -48.63 49.46
CA SER A 207 -32.37 -48.28 50.00
C SER A 207 -31.44 -49.52 49.91
N PRO A 208 -30.08 -49.45 50.05
CA PRO A 208 -29.37 -48.58 51.01
C PRO A 208 -27.91 -48.19 50.66
N LEU A 209 -27.25 -47.60 51.67
CA LEU A 209 -25.80 -47.56 51.98
C LEU A 209 -24.96 -46.35 51.51
N SER A 210 -24.61 -45.56 52.52
CA SER A 210 -23.60 -44.51 52.56
C SER A 210 -22.18 -45.02 52.30
N PRO A 211 -21.29 -44.23 51.67
CA PRO A 211 -19.85 -44.39 51.82
C PRO A 211 -19.29 -43.47 52.92
N PRO A 212 -18.12 -43.81 53.49
CA PRO A 212 -17.56 -43.14 54.65
C PRO A 212 -16.81 -41.86 54.30
N PHE A 213 -16.79 -40.95 55.27
CA PHE A 213 -15.88 -39.82 55.36
C PHE A 213 -14.43 -40.33 55.44
N GLU A 214 -13.59 -39.95 54.46
CA GLU A 214 -12.13 -40.04 54.58
C GLU A 214 -11.54 -38.65 54.81
N SER A 215 -10.81 -38.56 55.90
CA SER A 215 -9.99 -37.46 56.37
C SER A 215 -8.51 -37.77 56.11
N ARG A 216 -7.70 -36.74 55.79
CA ARG A 216 -6.22 -36.60 55.75
C ARG A 216 -5.81 -35.86 54.45
N GLU A 217 -4.84 -34.96 54.38
CA GLU A 217 -3.75 -34.49 55.26
C GLU A 217 -3.26 -33.11 54.71
N PRO A 218 -2.67 -32.23 55.55
CA PRO A 218 -2.05 -30.98 55.10
C PRO A 218 -0.63 -31.20 54.54
N SER A 219 -0.35 -30.60 53.38
CA SER A 219 0.99 -30.62 52.76
C SER A 219 2.01 -29.74 53.52
N PRO A 220 3.30 -30.12 53.53
CA PRO A 220 4.32 -29.46 54.33
C PRO A 220 4.86 -28.18 53.68
N ALA A 221 5.18 -27.21 54.55
CA ALA A 221 5.88 -25.98 54.21
C ALA A 221 7.30 -26.26 53.71
N PHE A 222 7.61 -25.82 52.50
CA PHE A 222 8.98 -25.74 51.99
C PHE A 222 9.68 -24.52 52.60
N GLY A 223 10.61 -24.77 53.52
CA GLY A 223 11.59 -23.80 53.98
C GLY A 223 12.66 -23.55 52.92
N MET A 224 12.79 -22.30 52.48
CA MET A 224 13.90 -21.83 51.66
C MET A 224 14.98 -21.22 52.58
N PRO A 225 16.26 -21.61 52.46
CA PRO A 225 17.33 -21.03 53.25
C PRO A 225 17.75 -19.67 52.72
N SER A 226 17.51 -18.63 53.53
CA SER A 226 18.14 -17.31 53.43
C SER A 226 19.64 -17.41 53.73
N GLN A 227 20.51 -17.50 52.72
CA GLN A 227 21.91 -17.07 52.83
C GLN A 227 22.53 -16.80 51.44
N VAL A 228 22.42 -15.58 50.89
CA VAL A 228 23.48 -14.96 50.06
C VAL A 228 23.34 -13.43 50.14
N LEU A 229 23.85 -12.81 51.21
CA LEU A 229 24.08 -11.36 51.29
C LEU A 229 25.58 -11.14 51.42
N GLY A 230 26.25 -10.98 50.28
CA GLY A 230 27.64 -10.57 50.23
C GLY A 230 28.08 -10.44 48.78
N LYS A 231 28.58 -9.25 48.41
CA LYS A 231 29.11 -8.85 47.08
C LYS A 231 28.13 -8.16 46.13
N ARG A 232 27.44 -7.11 46.58
CA ARG A 232 26.87 -6.07 45.70
C ARG A 232 27.49 -4.71 46.02
N LYS A 233 28.75 -4.49 45.62
CA LYS A 233 29.35 -3.14 45.64
C LYS A 233 30.27 -2.80 44.47
N ARG A 234 30.49 -3.72 43.51
CA ARG A 234 31.29 -3.46 42.29
C ARG A 234 30.47 -3.31 41.00
N GLY A 235 29.16 -3.54 41.02
CA GLY A 235 28.32 -3.46 39.81
C GLY A 235 27.98 -2.04 39.34
N ARG A 236 27.93 -1.05 40.25
CA ARG A 236 27.46 0.30 39.88
C ARG A 236 28.48 1.16 39.12
N GLN A 237 29.77 0.81 39.13
CA GLN A 237 30.78 1.60 38.41
C GLN A 237 30.92 1.19 36.95
N LEU A 238 30.68 -0.08 36.58
CA LEU A 238 30.64 -0.49 35.18
C LEU A 238 29.39 0.02 34.47
N GLU A 239 28.22 -0.02 35.13
CA GLU A 239 26.96 0.47 34.56
C GLU A 239 27.01 1.97 34.20
N HIS A 240 27.77 2.77 34.95
CA HIS A 240 27.91 4.20 34.65
C HIS A 240 28.85 4.47 33.46
N PHE A 241 29.80 3.57 33.18
CA PHE A 241 30.71 3.72 32.04
C PHE A 241 30.00 3.38 30.73
N GLU A 242 29.27 2.26 30.69
CA GLU A 242 28.48 1.85 29.52
C GLU A 242 27.38 2.87 29.16
N LEU A 243 26.79 3.51 30.18
CA LEU A 243 25.79 4.56 29.97
C LEU A 243 26.40 5.81 29.31
N ASN A 244 27.61 6.21 29.71
CA ASN A 244 28.26 7.40 29.15
C ASN A 244 28.68 7.19 27.69
N ASP A 245 29.20 6.02 27.33
CA ASP A 245 29.51 5.67 25.94
C ASP A 245 28.26 5.65 25.07
N SER A 246 27.14 5.15 25.62
CA SER A 246 25.85 5.17 24.92
C SER A 246 25.33 6.61 24.71
N ILE A 247 25.56 7.51 25.67
CA ILE A 247 25.18 8.93 25.55
C ILE A 247 26.01 9.63 24.47
N GLU A 248 27.32 9.36 24.38
CA GLU A 248 28.19 9.88 23.30
C GLU A 248 27.71 9.40 21.93
N GLN A 249 27.47 8.08 21.77
CA GLN A 249 26.97 7.52 20.51
C GLN A 249 25.62 8.14 20.08
N LEU A 250 24.73 8.41 21.04
CA LEU A 250 23.45 9.07 20.75
C LEU A 250 23.60 10.54 20.35
N LYS A 251 24.62 11.25 20.87
CA LYS A 251 24.91 12.62 20.44
C LYS A 251 25.43 12.66 19.01
N ASP A 252 26.32 11.73 18.66
CA ASP A 252 26.87 11.62 17.30
C ASP A 252 25.77 11.24 16.31
N ALA A 253 24.92 10.26 16.64
CA ALA A 253 23.77 9.89 15.82
C ALA A 253 22.80 11.06 15.63
N LYS A 254 22.56 11.85 16.68
CA LYS A 254 21.73 13.07 16.59
C LYS A 254 22.34 14.11 15.65
N ALA A 255 23.66 14.29 15.67
CA ALA A 255 24.34 15.24 14.78
C ALA A 255 24.17 14.82 13.31
N VAL A 256 24.38 13.52 13.01
CA VAL A 256 24.20 12.97 11.65
C VAL A 256 22.76 13.16 11.16
N LEU A 257 21.76 12.85 11.99
CA LEU A 257 20.35 13.03 11.62
C LEU A 257 19.99 14.51 11.41
N SER A 258 20.59 15.41 12.19
CA SER A 258 20.38 16.86 12.02
C SER A 258 20.91 17.35 10.67
N ASP A 259 22.05 16.84 10.23
CA ASP A 259 22.63 17.18 8.93
C ASP A 259 21.78 16.61 7.78
N GLU A 260 21.26 15.39 7.91
CA GLU A 260 20.39 14.77 6.91
C GLU A 260 19.06 15.52 6.76
N ILE A 261 18.45 15.97 7.86
CA ILE A 261 17.26 16.83 7.84
C ILE A 261 17.56 18.13 7.07
N ALA A 262 18.70 18.77 7.31
CA ALA A 262 19.08 20.00 6.61
C ALA A 262 19.23 19.80 5.10
N VAL A 263 19.76 18.64 4.67
CA VAL A 263 19.88 18.28 3.25
C VAL A 263 18.50 18.09 2.62
N LEU A 264 17.60 17.35 3.28
CA LEU A 264 16.23 17.12 2.78
C LEU A 264 15.44 18.43 2.70
N GLN A 265 15.61 19.32 3.68
CA GLN A 265 14.95 20.62 3.68
C GLN A 265 15.39 21.48 2.49
N LYS A 266 16.70 21.49 2.20
CA LYS A 266 17.24 22.17 1.01
C LYS A 266 16.72 21.57 -0.30
N GLN A 267 16.54 20.24 -0.37
CA GLN A 267 15.97 19.60 -1.56
C GLN A 267 14.50 19.98 -1.75
N LEU A 268 13.72 20.05 -0.66
CA LEU A 268 12.34 20.49 -0.69
C LEU A 268 12.23 21.94 -1.19
N ASP A 269 13.06 22.84 -0.67
CA ASP A 269 13.09 24.25 -1.10
C ASP A 269 13.41 24.38 -2.61
N LEU A 270 14.33 23.56 -3.13
CA LEU A 270 14.64 23.52 -4.56
C LEU A 270 13.46 23.02 -5.40
N SER A 271 12.76 21.97 -4.97
CA SER A 271 11.56 21.49 -5.67
C SER A 271 10.42 22.50 -5.64
N LEU A 272 10.23 23.24 -4.54
CA LEU A 272 9.24 24.32 -4.48
C LEU A 272 9.57 25.44 -5.46
N GLN A 273 10.84 25.85 -5.57
CA GLN A 273 11.27 26.84 -6.55
C GLN A 273 11.06 26.40 -8.00
N GLU A 274 11.25 25.10 -8.29
CA GLU A 274 10.96 24.55 -9.62
C GLU A 274 9.46 24.56 -9.93
N SER A 275 8.61 24.24 -8.94
CA SER A 275 7.15 24.29 -9.05
C SER A 275 6.64 25.71 -9.32
N ASP A 276 7.14 26.71 -8.57
CA ASP A 276 6.76 28.12 -8.77
C ASP A 276 7.14 28.62 -10.16
N ALA A 277 8.31 28.20 -10.67
CA ALA A 277 8.76 28.54 -12.02
C ALA A 277 7.87 27.90 -13.11
N GLU A 278 7.45 26.64 -12.92
CA GLU A 278 6.53 25.97 -13.84
C GLU A 278 5.13 26.60 -13.80
N GLN A 279 4.64 26.98 -12.62
CA GLN A 279 3.36 27.66 -12.44
C GLN A 279 3.37 29.08 -13.05
N MET A 280 4.48 29.82 -12.96
CA MET A 280 4.65 31.10 -13.66
C MET A 280 4.64 30.96 -15.19
N VAL A 281 5.25 29.90 -15.74
CA VAL A 281 5.24 29.66 -17.19
C VAL A 281 3.84 29.27 -17.68
N PHE A 282 3.14 28.45 -16.90
CA PHE A 282 1.78 28.04 -17.22
C PHE A 282 0.79 29.21 -17.17
N THR A 283 0.80 30.00 -16.10
CA THR A 283 -0.05 31.20 -15.96
C THR A 283 0.22 32.23 -17.06
N GLY A 284 1.50 32.47 -17.40
CA GLY A 284 1.87 33.35 -18.52
C GLY A 284 1.46 32.82 -19.90
N TRP A 285 1.36 31.49 -20.07
CA TRP A 285 0.83 30.89 -21.30
C TRP A 285 -0.69 31.03 -21.37
N VAL A 286 -1.41 30.73 -20.29
CA VAL A 286 -2.87 30.89 -20.18
C VAL A 286 -3.28 32.34 -20.45
N GLU A 287 -2.58 33.32 -19.87
CA GLU A 287 -2.86 34.74 -20.10
C GLU A 287 -2.67 35.14 -21.57
N LYS A 288 -1.65 34.61 -22.25
CA LYS A 288 -1.44 34.84 -23.70
C LYS A 288 -2.52 34.19 -24.55
N VAL A 289 -2.98 33.00 -24.20
CA VAL A 289 -4.09 32.30 -24.90
C VAL A 289 -5.39 33.07 -24.72
N ILE A 290 -5.69 33.54 -23.52
CA ILE A 290 -6.86 34.38 -23.23
C ILE A 290 -6.77 35.72 -24.00
N GLN A 291 -5.62 36.38 -24.01
CA GLN A 291 -5.44 37.62 -24.78
C GLN A 291 -5.54 37.41 -26.29
N ALA A 292 -5.08 36.27 -26.82
CA ALA A 292 -5.23 35.91 -28.22
C ALA A 292 -6.70 35.62 -28.57
N GLY A 293 -7.42 34.92 -27.69
CA GLY A 293 -8.85 34.66 -27.81
C GLY A 293 -9.69 35.94 -27.78
N LEU A 294 -9.43 36.84 -26.82
CA LEU A 294 -10.11 38.14 -26.69
C LEU A 294 -9.86 39.07 -27.88
N LYS A 295 -8.68 39.02 -28.51
CA LYS A 295 -8.41 39.76 -29.76
C LYS A 295 -9.13 39.17 -30.97
N SER A 296 -9.50 37.89 -30.92
CA SER A 296 -10.26 37.22 -31.99
C SER A 296 -11.78 37.34 -31.85
N GLN A 297 -12.28 37.71 -30.66
CA GLN A 297 -13.71 37.87 -30.37
C GLN A 297 -14.10 39.34 -30.21
N CYS A 298 -13.96 40.09 -31.31
CA CYS A 298 -14.99 41.07 -31.65
C CYS A 298 -15.91 40.37 -32.65
N TYR A 299 -17.22 40.35 -32.36
CA TYR A 299 -18.29 39.67 -33.10
C TYR A 299 -18.45 38.17 -32.79
N THR A 300 -19.32 37.83 -31.83
CA THR A 300 -20.57 37.06 -32.06
C THR A 300 -21.31 36.81 -30.75
N THR A 301 -22.64 36.80 -30.82
CA THR A 301 -23.60 36.61 -29.72
C THR A 301 -23.57 35.18 -29.14
N GLN A 302 -23.98 35.03 -27.88
CA GLN A 302 -23.89 33.82 -27.01
C GLN A 302 -24.42 32.49 -27.59
N ASP A 303 -25.18 32.50 -28.69
CA ASP A 303 -25.78 31.29 -29.27
C ASP A 303 -24.85 30.51 -30.22
N GLY A 304 -23.64 31.00 -30.49
CA GLY A 304 -22.69 30.38 -31.42
C GLY A 304 -21.43 29.75 -30.80
N LEU A 305 -21.34 29.65 -29.46
CA LEU A 305 -20.14 29.10 -28.81
C LEU A 305 -20.01 27.60 -29.08
N ASP A 306 -18.83 27.22 -29.59
CA ASP A 306 -18.43 25.84 -29.83
C ASP A 306 -18.60 24.99 -28.54
N PRO A 307 -19.17 23.77 -28.64
CA PRO A 307 -19.38 22.88 -27.50
C PRO A 307 -18.12 22.67 -26.65
N SER A 308 -16.94 22.63 -27.27
CA SER A 308 -15.66 22.45 -26.56
C SER A 308 -15.30 23.62 -25.64
N VAL A 309 -15.70 24.85 -26.01
CA VAL A 309 -15.46 26.04 -25.18
C VAL A 309 -16.43 26.06 -24.00
N ARG A 310 -17.68 25.60 -24.19
CA ARG A 310 -18.64 25.44 -23.07
C ARG A 310 -18.17 24.39 -22.08
N GLU A 311 -17.66 23.26 -22.57
CA GLU A 311 -17.11 22.20 -21.73
C GLU A 311 -15.88 22.68 -20.94
N TYR A 312 -14.98 23.43 -21.58
CA TYR A 312 -13.84 24.05 -20.91
C TYR A 312 -14.27 25.07 -19.83
N CYS A 313 -15.26 25.92 -20.10
CA CYS A 313 -15.77 26.87 -19.12
C CYS A 313 -16.48 26.18 -17.94
N ALA A 314 -17.17 25.05 -18.19
CA ALA A 314 -17.79 24.26 -17.13
C ALA A 314 -16.72 23.62 -16.23
N LEU A 315 -15.68 23.03 -16.81
CA LEU A 315 -14.55 22.46 -16.06
C LEU A 315 -13.78 23.52 -15.25
N GLN A 316 -13.62 24.72 -15.77
CA GLN A 316 -13.02 25.84 -15.02
C GLN A 316 -13.89 26.30 -13.85
N ALA A 317 -15.22 26.27 -14.00
CA ALA A 317 -16.14 26.60 -12.91
C ALA A 317 -16.15 25.53 -11.81
N GLU A 318 -16.03 24.25 -12.18
CA GLU A 318 -15.90 23.12 -11.25
C GLU A 318 -14.56 23.18 -10.49
N LEU A 319 -13.45 23.43 -11.20
CA LEU A 319 -12.13 23.60 -10.58
C LEU A 319 -12.10 24.79 -9.60
N ALA A 320 -12.74 25.91 -9.95
CA ALA A 320 -12.83 27.07 -9.06
C ALA A 320 -13.71 26.81 -7.81
N ALA A 321 -14.70 25.91 -7.93
CA ALA A 321 -15.50 25.47 -6.78
C ALA A 321 -14.69 24.58 -5.83
N ASP A 322 -13.90 23.66 -6.38
CA ASP A 322 -13.01 22.78 -5.62
C ASP A 322 -11.89 23.56 -4.92
N GLU A 323 -11.29 24.57 -5.59
CA GLU A 323 -10.30 25.47 -4.96
C GLU A 323 -10.91 26.27 -3.79
N ALA A 324 -12.17 26.70 -3.92
CA ALA A 324 -12.88 27.40 -2.85
C ALA A 324 -13.25 26.48 -1.67
N GLU A 325 -13.39 25.18 -1.90
CA GLU A 325 -13.59 24.19 -0.84
C GLU A 325 -12.26 23.85 -0.14
N CYS A 326 -11.18 23.68 -0.91
CA CYS A 326 -9.83 23.48 -0.39
C CYS A 326 -9.35 24.65 0.50
N SER A 327 -9.66 25.89 0.12
CA SER A 327 -9.35 27.08 0.94
C SER A 327 -10.07 27.08 2.30
N LYS A 328 -11.23 26.44 2.42
CA LYS A 328 -11.92 26.28 3.72
C LYS A 328 -11.23 25.23 4.60
N GLU A 329 -10.74 24.15 4.00
CA GLU A 329 -10.00 23.12 4.74
C GLU A 329 -8.66 23.64 5.26
N GLU A 330 -7.97 24.48 4.48
CA GLU A 330 -6.73 25.13 4.90
C GLU A 330 -6.95 26.10 6.08
N SER A 331 -8.05 26.86 6.07
CA SER A 331 -8.46 27.70 7.21
C SER A 331 -8.74 26.88 8.47
N ILE A 332 -9.31 25.67 8.34
CA ILE A 332 -9.55 24.79 9.49
C ILE A 332 -8.23 24.26 10.06
N LEU A 333 -7.25 23.94 9.20
CA LEU A 333 -5.94 23.48 9.64
C LEU A 333 -5.15 24.58 10.37
N GLU A 334 -5.22 25.83 9.92
CA GLU A 334 -4.61 26.96 10.63
C GLU A 334 -5.20 27.15 12.03
N ASP A 335 -6.53 27.09 12.16
CA ASP A 335 -7.22 27.19 13.45
C ASP A 335 -6.85 26.05 14.42
N VAL A 336 -6.70 24.83 13.91
CA VAL A 336 -6.22 23.67 14.69
C VAL A 336 -4.77 23.89 15.14
N GLN A 337 -3.91 24.40 14.26
CA GLN A 337 -2.49 24.64 14.58
C GLN A 337 -2.32 25.75 15.63
N ILE A 338 -3.12 26.81 15.55
CA ILE A 338 -3.19 27.88 16.57
C ILE A 338 -3.65 27.30 17.91
N SER A 339 -4.72 26.51 17.90
CA SER A 339 -5.28 25.87 19.11
C SER A 339 -4.26 24.93 19.78
N LEU A 340 -3.52 24.15 18.98
CA LEU A 340 -2.47 23.26 19.48
C LEU A 340 -1.29 24.05 20.08
N GLY A 341 -0.88 25.15 19.42
CA GLY A 341 0.16 26.05 19.93
C GLY A 341 -0.19 26.65 21.30
N LEU A 342 -1.44 27.07 21.48
CA LEU A 342 -1.95 27.58 22.76
C LEU A 342 -1.94 26.49 23.84
N ALA A 343 -2.43 25.29 23.55
CA ALA A 343 -2.44 24.17 24.50
C ALA A 343 -1.02 23.78 24.96
N ILE A 344 -0.04 23.75 24.04
CA ILE A 344 1.37 23.48 24.36
C ILE A 344 1.94 24.58 25.26
N SER A 345 1.59 25.85 25.00
CA SER A 345 2.03 27.00 25.79
C SER A 345 1.50 26.93 27.23
N GLU A 346 0.22 26.59 27.42
CA GLU A 346 -0.38 26.41 28.74
C GLU A 346 0.25 25.25 29.51
N HIS A 347 0.48 24.11 28.84
CA HIS A 347 1.12 22.96 29.47
C HIS A 347 2.56 23.28 29.93
N LYS A 348 3.31 24.11 29.17
CA LYS A 348 4.63 24.60 29.59
C LYS A 348 4.53 25.50 30.83
N LYS A 349 3.54 26.39 30.90
CA LYS A 349 3.29 27.24 32.09
C LYS A 349 2.97 26.41 33.34
N LEU A 350 2.16 25.36 33.20
CA LEU A 350 1.82 24.45 34.30
C LEU A 350 3.04 23.66 34.81
N LYS A 351 3.92 23.21 33.90
CA LYS A 351 5.18 22.56 34.32
C LYS A 351 6.08 23.50 35.10
N GLN A 352 6.21 24.76 34.67
CA GLN A 352 7.03 25.77 35.35
C GLN A 352 6.48 26.16 36.73
N SER A 353 5.16 26.15 36.93
CA SER A 353 4.57 26.43 38.24
C SER A 353 4.66 25.24 39.21
N SER A 354 4.69 23.99 38.71
CA SER A 354 4.81 22.79 39.54
C SER A 354 6.21 22.57 40.14
N GLY A 355 7.26 23.14 39.53
CA GLY A 355 8.65 22.99 39.98
C GLY A 355 9.09 23.94 41.10
N LYS A 356 8.17 24.70 41.72
CA LYS A 356 8.45 25.65 42.80
C LYS A 356 7.81 25.29 44.15
N ARG A 357 7.37 24.04 44.33
CA ARG A 357 6.92 23.54 45.64
C ARG A 357 7.97 22.66 46.30
#